data_AF-M0ANG4-F1
#
_entry.id   AF-M0ANG4-F1
#
_cell.length_a   1.000
_cell.length_b   1.000
_cell.length_c   1.000
_cell.angle_alpha   90.00
_cell.angle_beta   90.00
_cell.angle_gamma   90.00
#
_symmetry.space_group_name_H-M   'P 1'
#
loop_
_entity.id
_entity.type
_entity.pdbx_description
1 polymer ?
#
loop_
_entity_poly.entity_id
_entity_poly.type
_entity_poly.pdbx_seq_one_letter_code
_entity_poly.pdbx_strand_id
1 'polypeptide(L)'
;MNETRYPLLWSEDVDHGNHSSNGTEDTVSSGLEFSTRLANSTDVPFDEPITDVETWNSGDLQDFAPGEANTSVYPDGTHRENGLYIKDAYTSIVAVQPSTILHTENNSTRYIAPDGEVLTIADYRVALPDNDDSGSTRDQWSIARSSIDSVTLQADGRELDTDGDHRSTLEYSGLAGTQNLTVETNISVRLRHKTQTCWLYNSTADSCDGSWKNETEYLTDQVTVTDSYQAVATQINERGGKRVTFENAENHTGVVIHPGTTWAGLDISSDVCLRGNWRFYSAGIDGWRTMVSRNETTTTQRNSSVRPAQLHAVPMQQEPVLVSEATGDVEIPLVIEEAWGREQNGTSLPDTISIPVADRYVNATSIAVRSETLPAATFDEVTVRGIVRGQSQTISVTDNGAVSDTNLNLTVLEADSSGALVQAIVTENTTGDPVTTGRVEVGNQSAAVNASGIAVLELEERPSLVVDGQYVPRDWWRAEQLYSSASDRAKIPANYPEFQKLVEFVLVTLLWFLPAALAVYGFDYVTGGAALGLRDQQ
;
A
#
# COMPACT_ATOMS: atom_id res chain seq x y z
N MET A 1 -13.25 -16.11 16.42
CA MET A 1 -12.00 -15.34 16.29
C MET A 1 -10.82 -16.27 16.56
N ASN A 2 -9.68 -16.08 15.88
CA ASN A 2 -8.50 -16.91 16.13
C ASN A 2 -7.87 -16.50 17.47
N GLU A 3 -7.83 -17.42 18.45
CA GLU A 3 -7.35 -17.13 19.80
C GLU A 3 -5.92 -16.58 19.81
N THR A 4 -5.05 -17.00 18.89
CA THR A 4 -3.67 -16.50 18.84
C THR A 4 -3.55 -15.09 18.25
N ARG A 5 -4.54 -14.63 17.46
CA ARG A 5 -4.55 -13.26 16.91
C ARG A 5 -5.17 -12.24 17.84
N TYR A 6 -5.99 -12.68 18.80
CA TYR A 6 -6.67 -11.80 19.73
C TYR A 6 -5.76 -10.84 20.49
N PRO A 7 -4.63 -11.30 21.08
CA PRO A 7 -3.74 -10.38 21.80
C PRO A 7 -3.11 -9.34 20.88
N LEU A 8 -2.96 -9.65 19.59
CA LEU A 8 -2.28 -8.80 18.60
C LEU A 8 -3.18 -7.67 18.06
N LEU A 9 -4.46 -7.59 18.47
CA LEU A 9 -5.38 -6.59 17.93
C LEU A 9 -5.18 -5.18 18.49
N TRP A 10 -4.40 -5.00 19.56
CA TRP A 10 -4.43 -3.80 20.38
C TRP A 10 -3.14 -2.99 20.31
N SER A 11 -2.86 -2.34 19.17
CA SER A 11 -1.61 -1.61 18.99
C SER A 11 -1.48 -0.25 19.68
N GLU A 12 -2.35 0.05 20.64
CA GLU A 12 -2.24 1.26 21.47
C GLU A 12 -2.01 0.91 22.95
N ASP A 13 -1.80 -0.37 23.25
CA ASP A 13 -1.52 -0.78 24.60
C ASP A 13 -0.10 -0.35 25.03
N VAL A 14 0.15 -0.46 26.33
CA VAL A 14 1.44 -0.06 26.87
C VAL A 14 2.39 -1.24 26.72
N ASP A 15 3.33 -1.11 25.78
CA ASP A 15 4.45 -2.03 25.63
C ASP A 15 5.28 -2.04 26.91
N HIS A 16 5.28 -3.17 27.62
CA HIS A 16 6.14 -3.38 28.77
C HIS A 16 7.51 -3.82 28.26
N GLY A 17 8.35 -2.82 27.97
CA GLY A 17 9.67 -3.03 27.40
C GLY A 17 10.52 -4.07 28.13
N ASN A 18 11.27 -4.82 27.33
CA ASN A 18 12.40 -5.68 27.70
C ASN A 18 12.06 -7.12 28.14
N HIS A 19 11.24 -7.83 27.35
CA HIS A 19 11.34 -9.29 27.28
C HIS A 19 12.50 -9.65 26.33
N SER A 20 13.67 -10.02 26.88
CA SER A 20 14.80 -10.46 26.05
C SER A 20 14.42 -11.70 25.23
N SER A 21 14.94 -11.85 24.02
CA SER A 21 14.76 -13.05 23.16
C SER A 21 15.09 -14.37 23.87
N ASN A 22 15.95 -14.35 24.90
CA ASN A 22 16.27 -15.54 25.72
C ASN A 22 15.14 -15.95 26.68
N GLY A 23 14.12 -15.11 26.89
CA GLY A 23 12.94 -15.43 27.71
C GLY A 23 11.80 -16.09 26.94
N THR A 24 11.91 -16.16 25.61
CA THR A 24 10.89 -16.76 24.72
C THR A 24 11.21 -18.19 24.32
N GLU A 25 12.47 -18.65 24.39
CA GLU A 25 12.84 -20.01 23.96
C GLU A 25 12.54 -21.11 25.00
N ASP A 26 12.60 -20.83 26.30
CA ASP A 26 12.59 -21.91 27.32
C ASP A 26 11.28 -22.06 28.14
N THR A 27 10.26 -21.21 27.97
CA THR A 27 9.05 -21.24 28.86
C THR A 27 7.73 -20.81 28.20
N VAL A 28 7.49 -21.10 26.92
CA VAL A 28 6.20 -20.81 26.26
C VAL A 28 5.43 -22.11 26.04
N SER A 29 4.28 -22.24 26.71
CA SER A 29 3.47 -23.48 26.74
C SER A 29 2.48 -23.60 25.58
N SER A 30 2.20 -22.51 24.84
CA SER A 30 1.26 -22.49 23.72
C SER A 30 1.47 -21.29 22.78
N GLY A 31 0.92 -21.36 21.56
CA GLY A 31 0.92 -20.24 20.62
C GLY A 31 0.14 -19.01 21.10
N LEU A 32 -0.89 -19.21 21.93
CA LEU A 32 -1.60 -18.12 22.60
C LEU A 32 -0.69 -17.39 23.59
N GLU A 33 0.02 -18.14 24.44
CA GLU A 33 0.97 -17.55 25.38
C GLU A 33 2.09 -16.79 24.66
N PHE A 34 2.59 -17.33 23.54
CA PHE A 34 3.56 -16.63 22.69
C PHE A 34 2.99 -15.29 22.21
N SER A 35 1.80 -15.30 21.62
CA SER A 35 1.18 -14.12 21.02
C SER A 35 0.85 -13.05 22.07
N THR A 36 0.40 -13.45 23.26
CA THR A 36 0.18 -12.53 24.38
C THR A 36 1.48 -11.92 24.89
N ARG A 37 2.56 -12.69 25.00
CA ARG A 37 3.87 -12.14 25.38
C ARG A 37 4.42 -11.20 24.33
N LEU A 38 4.21 -11.52 23.04
CA LEU A 38 4.63 -10.69 21.92
C LEU A 38 3.87 -9.36 21.92
N ALA A 39 2.53 -9.38 22.01
CA ALA A 39 1.69 -8.19 22.11
C ALA A 39 2.10 -7.28 23.28
N ASN A 40 2.37 -7.85 24.45
CA ASN A 40 2.83 -7.06 25.61
C ASN A 40 4.21 -6.40 25.43
N SER A 41 4.97 -6.78 24.40
CA SER A 41 6.35 -6.34 24.18
C SER A 41 6.52 -5.40 22.99
N THR A 42 5.68 -5.57 21.96
CA THR A 42 5.71 -4.79 20.72
C THR A 42 4.44 -5.05 19.92
N ASP A 43 4.12 -4.07 19.08
CA ASP A 43 3.13 -4.22 18.03
C ASP A 43 3.55 -5.15 16.91
N VAL A 44 2.57 -5.92 16.39
CA VAL A 44 2.79 -6.87 15.31
C VAL A 44 1.98 -6.46 14.08
N PRO A 45 2.63 -6.02 12.99
CA PRO A 45 1.93 -5.74 11.75
C PRO A 45 1.46 -7.02 11.05
N PHE A 46 0.32 -6.94 10.37
CA PHE A 46 -0.22 -7.95 9.49
C PHE A 46 0.14 -7.66 8.03
N ASP A 47 0.28 -8.73 7.26
CA ASP A 47 0.64 -8.67 5.84
C ASP A 47 -0.56 -8.36 4.93
N GLU A 48 -1.78 -8.56 5.42
CA GLU A 48 -3.03 -8.37 4.69
C GLU A 48 -4.14 -7.89 5.64
N PRO A 49 -5.23 -7.29 5.10
CA PRO A 49 -6.38 -6.91 5.92
C PRO A 49 -7.02 -8.12 6.62
N ILE A 50 -7.20 -8.03 7.95
CA ILE A 50 -7.69 -9.14 8.78
C ILE A 50 -9.19 -9.02 9.07
N THR A 51 -9.88 -10.17 9.14
CA THR A 51 -11.30 -10.27 9.52
C THR A 51 -11.53 -10.18 11.03
N ASP A 52 -10.46 -10.34 11.81
CA ASP A 52 -10.50 -10.42 13.27
C ASP A 52 -11.07 -9.13 13.92
N VAL A 53 -10.81 -7.95 13.33
CA VAL A 53 -11.36 -6.65 13.78
C VAL A 53 -12.88 -6.60 13.64
N GLU A 54 -13.43 -7.12 12.54
CA GLU A 54 -14.87 -7.10 12.26
C GLU A 54 -15.59 -8.07 13.20
N THR A 55 -15.00 -9.25 13.41
CA THR A 55 -15.50 -10.23 14.37
C THR A 55 -15.53 -9.67 15.79
N TRP A 56 -14.49 -8.91 16.16
CA TRP A 56 -14.42 -8.23 17.45
C TRP A 56 -15.53 -7.18 17.58
N ASN A 57 -15.63 -6.24 16.62
CA ASN A 57 -16.61 -5.16 16.67
C ASN A 57 -18.07 -5.67 16.71
N SER A 58 -18.40 -6.70 15.91
CA SER A 58 -19.75 -7.28 15.92
C SER A 58 -20.08 -7.99 17.24
N GLY A 59 -19.10 -8.59 17.90
CA GLY A 59 -19.26 -9.18 19.23
C GLY A 59 -19.40 -8.12 20.31
N ASP A 60 -18.53 -7.13 20.28
CA ASP A 60 -18.44 -6.01 21.23
C ASP A 60 -19.68 -5.11 21.19
N LEU A 61 -20.32 -4.96 20.02
CA LEU A 61 -21.65 -4.33 19.89
C LEU A 61 -22.70 -4.99 20.79
N GLN A 62 -22.64 -6.32 20.97
CA GLN A 62 -23.59 -7.05 21.80
C GLN A 62 -23.41 -6.80 23.31
N ASP A 63 -22.24 -6.32 23.72
CA ASP A 63 -21.91 -5.99 25.10
C ASP A 63 -22.39 -4.56 25.50
N PHE A 64 -22.96 -3.80 24.56
CA PHE A 64 -23.55 -2.50 24.86
C PHE A 64 -24.82 -2.62 25.69
N ALA A 65 -24.80 -2.19 26.96
CA ALA A 65 -25.99 -2.17 27.80
C ALA A 65 -26.60 -0.75 27.86
N PRO A 66 -27.77 -0.48 27.23
CA PRO A 66 -28.43 0.82 27.33
C PRO A 66 -28.95 1.08 28.74
N GLY A 67 -29.15 2.35 29.09
CA GLY A 67 -29.54 2.80 30.42
C GLY A 67 -31.04 2.76 30.72
N GLU A 68 -31.84 2.10 29.86
CA GLU A 68 -33.30 2.08 29.91
C GLU A 68 -33.89 3.51 29.83
N ALA A 69 -35.17 3.69 30.20
CA ALA A 69 -35.84 4.97 29.97
C ALA A 69 -35.34 6.15 30.83
N ASN A 70 -34.59 5.94 31.91
CA ASN A 70 -34.22 7.01 32.88
C ASN A 70 -32.72 7.31 32.93
N THR A 71 -31.89 6.53 32.24
CA THR A 71 -30.43 6.72 32.21
C THR A 71 -29.98 6.65 30.77
N SER A 72 -29.12 7.57 30.35
CA SER A 72 -28.44 7.50 29.06
C SER A 72 -27.02 7.00 29.29
N VAL A 73 -26.59 5.99 28.55
CA VAL A 73 -25.23 5.43 28.57
C VAL A 73 -24.56 5.72 27.23
N TYR A 74 -23.44 6.45 27.23
CA TYR A 74 -22.76 6.88 26.00
C TYR A 74 -21.22 6.87 26.14
N PRO A 75 -20.47 6.71 25.04
CA PRO A 75 -19.01 6.87 25.03
C PRO A 75 -18.60 8.29 25.47
N ASP A 76 -17.46 8.43 26.13
CA ASP A 76 -16.98 9.74 26.54
C ASP A 76 -16.70 10.66 25.33
N GLY A 77 -17.00 11.95 25.48
CA GLY A 77 -16.90 12.93 24.39
C GLY A 77 -18.05 12.93 23.37
N THR A 78 -19.05 12.04 23.51
CA THR A 78 -20.20 11.97 22.59
C THR A 78 -21.03 13.26 22.56
N HIS A 79 -21.34 13.74 21.35
CA HIS A 79 -22.27 14.84 21.12
C HIS A 79 -23.70 14.40 21.41
N ARG A 80 -24.47 15.23 22.13
CA ARG A 80 -25.79 14.88 22.64
C ARG A 80 -26.77 16.02 22.41
N GLU A 81 -28.01 15.65 22.14
CA GLU A 81 -29.12 16.57 21.96
C GLU A 81 -30.17 16.40 23.07
N ASN A 82 -30.96 17.45 23.28
CA ASN A 82 -32.03 17.48 24.26
C ASN A 82 -33.33 17.99 23.61
N GLY A 83 -34.41 17.24 23.80
CA GLY A 83 -35.78 17.67 23.53
C GLY A 83 -36.43 18.29 24.75
N LEU A 84 -37.77 18.31 24.75
CA LEU A 84 -38.55 18.80 25.89
C LEU A 84 -38.42 17.84 27.09
N TYR A 85 -38.70 16.56 26.87
CA TYR A 85 -38.66 15.47 27.84
C TYR A 85 -37.54 14.47 27.54
N ILE A 86 -37.08 14.35 26.29
CA ILE A 86 -35.94 13.51 25.93
C ILE A 86 -34.65 14.27 26.26
N LYS A 87 -33.70 13.65 26.96
CA LYS A 87 -32.42 14.23 27.33
C LYS A 87 -31.26 13.30 27.02
N ASP A 88 -30.09 13.90 26.81
CA ASP A 88 -28.83 13.21 26.54
C ASP A 88 -29.00 12.16 25.41
N ALA A 89 -29.80 12.49 24.39
CA ALA A 89 -30.02 11.64 23.22
C ALA A 89 -28.81 11.71 22.30
N TYR A 90 -28.39 10.57 21.76
CA TYR A 90 -27.28 10.51 20.82
C TYR A 90 -27.39 9.29 19.89
N THR A 91 -26.59 9.31 18.84
CA THR A 91 -26.23 8.11 18.08
C THR A 91 -24.72 8.15 17.84
N SER A 92 -24.08 6.99 17.80
CA SER A 92 -22.66 6.87 17.54
C SER A 92 -22.38 5.68 16.65
N ILE A 93 -21.59 5.90 15.60
CA ILE A 93 -21.08 4.86 14.73
C ILE A 93 -19.92 4.16 15.45
N VAL A 94 -20.14 2.90 15.81
CA VAL A 94 -19.17 2.01 16.46
C VAL A 94 -18.09 1.60 15.44
N ALA A 95 -18.51 1.14 14.27
CA ALA A 95 -17.61 0.70 13.21
C ALA A 95 -18.27 0.81 11.84
N VAL A 96 -17.44 1.02 10.81
CA VAL A 96 -17.79 0.79 9.40
C VAL A 96 -16.93 -0.37 8.93
N GLN A 97 -17.51 -1.45 8.43
CA GLN A 97 -16.76 -2.66 8.11
C GLN A 97 -17.23 -3.36 6.81
N PRO A 98 -16.29 -3.94 6.03
CA PRO A 98 -14.85 -3.87 6.20
C PRO A 98 -14.30 -2.47 5.90
N SER A 99 -13.35 -1.98 6.71
CA SER A 99 -12.67 -0.70 6.46
C SER A 99 -11.20 -0.72 6.86
N THR A 100 -10.42 0.14 6.19
CA THR A 100 -9.00 0.35 6.46
C THR A 100 -8.69 1.84 6.43
N ILE A 101 -8.02 2.35 7.45
CA ILE A 101 -7.52 3.72 7.50
C ILE A 101 -6.10 3.74 6.96
N LEU A 102 -5.93 4.25 5.75
CA LEU A 102 -4.62 4.43 5.14
C LEU A 102 -3.95 5.70 5.67
N HIS A 103 -2.75 5.56 6.23
CA HIS A 103 -1.95 6.70 6.66
C HIS A 103 -0.93 7.09 5.60
N THR A 104 -0.90 8.39 5.30
CA THR A 104 0.05 9.05 4.40
C THR A 104 0.66 10.24 5.12
N GLU A 105 1.76 10.80 4.61
CA GLU A 105 2.58 11.84 5.26
C GLU A 105 1.81 12.85 6.15
N ASN A 106 0.72 13.43 5.62
CA ASN A 106 -0.02 14.50 6.30
C ASN A 106 -1.51 14.19 6.45
N ASN A 107 -1.96 12.98 6.13
CA ASN A 107 -3.38 12.67 6.13
C ASN A 107 -3.67 11.18 6.30
N SER A 108 -4.84 10.90 6.88
CA SER A 108 -5.39 9.56 7.01
C SER A 108 -6.69 9.50 6.21
N THR A 109 -6.87 8.45 5.41
CA THR A 109 -8.09 8.25 4.60
C THR A 109 -8.72 6.92 4.94
N ARG A 110 -10.00 6.93 5.33
CA ARG A 110 -10.77 5.70 5.54
C ARG A 110 -11.24 5.15 4.20
N TYR A 111 -10.79 3.96 3.88
CA TYR A 111 -11.27 3.18 2.75
C TYR A 111 -12.27 2.12 3.22
N ILE A 112 -13.32 1.91 2.43
CA ILE A 112 -14.36 0.91 2.67
C ILE A 112 -14.55 0.06 1.41
N ALA A 113 -15.07 -1.15 1.56
CA ALA A 113 -15.58 -1.90 0.42
C ALA A 113 -16.87 -1.25 -0.12
N PRO A 114 -17.25 -1.45 -1.40
CA PRO A 114 -18.53 -1.02 -1.97
C PRO A 114 -19.75 -1.58 -1.23
N ASP A 115 -19.60 -2.78 -0.65
CA ASP A 115 -20.61 -3.49 0.10
C ASP A 115 -20.08 -3.76 1.52
N GLY A 116 -20.90 -3.55 2.53
CA GLY A 116 -20.50 -3.69 3.93
C GLY A 116 -21.62 -3.27 4.89
N GLU A 117 -21.24 -3.00 6.13
CA GLU A 117 -22.17 -2.66 7.22
C GLU A 117 -21.62 -1.53 8.11
N VAL A 118 -22.54 -0.82 8.75
CA VAL A 118 -22.29 0.19 9.77
C VAL A 118 -22.92 -0.27 11.08
N LEU A 119 -22.07 -0.44 12.09
CA LEU A 119 -22.49 -0.79 13.45
C LEU A 119 -22.71 0.48 14.25
N THR A 120 -23.82 0.57 14.96
CA THR A 120 -24.24 1.80 15.64
C THR A 120 -24.84 1.50 17.01
N ILE A 121 -24.67 2.46 17.91
CA ILE A 121 -25.41 2.50 19.17
C ILE A 121 -26.14 3.82 19.32
N ALA A 122 -27.26 3.79 20.03
CA ALA A 122 -28.02 4.96 20.42
C ALA A 122 -28.62 4.74 21.80
N ASP A 123 -28.69 5.81 22.59
CA ASP A 123 -29.38 5.79 23.86
C ASP A 123 -29.87 7.20 24.22
N TYR A 124 -30.78 7.25 25.18
CA TYR A 124 -31.40 8.48 25.64
C TYR A 124 -31.98 8.26 27.04
N ARG A 125 -32.35 9.34 27.71
CA ARG A 125 -33.18 9.27 28.91
C ARG A 125 -34.38 10.18 28.81
N VAL A 126 -35.41 9.86 29.58
CA VAL A 126 -36.63 10.64 29.71
C VAL A 126 -36.59 11.39 31.04
N ALA A 127 -36.68 12.72 30.97
CA ALA A 127 -36.87 13.58 32.11
C ALA A 127 -38.38 13.78 32.35
N LEU A 128 -38.90 13.16 33.41
CA LEU A 128 -40.27 13.39 33.86
C LEU A 128 -40.33 14.66 34.74
N PRO A 129 -41.39 15.46 34.63
CA PRO A 129 -41.71 16.45 35.65
C PRO A 129 -41.95 15.78 37.01
N ASP A 130 -41.70 16.51 38.10
CA ASP A 130 -42.00 16.06 39.45
C ASP A 130 -43.49 15.78 39.63
N ASN A 131 -43.80 14.73 40.38
CA ASN A 131 -45.17 14.48 40.83
C ASN A 131 -45.53 15.46 41.97
N ASP A 132 -46.78 15.94 41.96
CA ASP A 132 -47.36 16.65 43.10
C ASP A 132 -48.47 15.79 43.69
N ASP A 133 -48.22 15.16 44.83
CA ASP A 133 -49.20 14.33 45.53
C ASP A 133 -49.87 15.08 46.69
N SER A 134 -49.73 16.40 46.76
CA SER A 134 -50.25 17.24 47.85
C SER A 134 -51.43 18.09 47.41
N GLY A 135 -52.30 18.48 48.36
CA GLY A 135 -53.34 19.47 48.05
C GLY A 135 -54.58 18.90 47.35
N SER A 136 -55.43 19.83 46.91
CA SER A 136 -56.72 19.54 46.26
C SER A 136 -56.62 19.11 44.79
N THR A 137 -55.47 19.38 44.18
CA THR A 137 -55.12 18.95 42.81
C THR A 137 -53.77 18.27 42.90
N ARG A 138 -53.66 17.07 42.33
CA ARG A 138 -52.45 16.25 42.33
C ARG A 138 -52.08 15.89 40.90
N ASP A 139 -50.80 15.90 40.60
CA ASP A 139 -50.26 15.65 39.27
C ASP A 139 -49.32 14.45 39.29
N GLN A 140 -49.63 13.45 38.46
CA GLN A 140 -48.85 12.22 38.37
C GLN A 140 -48.35 12.03 36.94
N TRP A 141 -47.04 11.98 36.78
CA TRP A 141 -46.33 11.76 35.53
C TRP A 141 -45.81 10.33 35.46
N SER A 142 -45.94 9.72 34.28
CA SER A 142 -45.40 8.39 34.01
C SER A 142 -45.06 8.24 32.53
N ILE A 143 -44.06 7.44 32.21
CA ILE A 143 -43.74 7.10 30.82
C ILE A 143 -44.81 6.11 30.33
N ALA A 144 -45.55 6.50 29.29
CA ALA A 144 -46.50 5.60 28.65
C ALA A 144 -45.82 4.74 27.58
N ARG A 145 -44.89 5.34 26.83
CA ARG A 145 -44.04 4.68 25.84
C ARG A 145 -42.78 5.52 25.64
N SER A 146 -41.66 4.87 25.42
CA SER A 146 -40.46 5.48 24.87
C SER A 146 -39.83 4.47 23.90
N SER A 147 -39.37 4.92 22.73
CA SER A 147 -38.71 4.06 21.75
C SER A 147 -37.74 4.86 20.89
N ILE A 148 -36.71 4.16 20.43
CA ILE A 148 -36.03 4.53 19.17
C ILE A 148 -37.00 4.08 18.06
N ASP A 149 -37.49 5.03 17.28
CA ASP A 149 -38.46 4.77 16.23
C ASP A 149 -37.78 4.28 14.95
N SER A 150 -36.59 4.81 14.66
CA SER A 150 -35.77 4.40 13.52
C SER A 150 -34.30 4.78 13.73
N VAL A 151 -33.40 3.95 13.21
CA VAL A 151 -31.96 4.21 13.01
C VAL A 151 -31.68 4.01 11.53
N THR A 152 -31.35 5.09 10.82
CA THR A 152 -31.32 5.09 9.34
C THR A 152 -29.92 5.40 8.85
N LEU A 153 -29.34 4.50 8.07
CA LEU A 153 -28.09 4.74 7.35
C LEU A 153 -28.38 5.44 6.04
N GLN A 154 -27.65 6.52 5.79
CA GLN A 154 -27.70 7.30 4.56
C GLN A 154 -26.29 7.47 3.98
N ALA A 155 -26.19 7.49 2.66
CA ALA A 155 -25.00 7.94 1.95
C ALA A 155 -25.38 9.06 0.98
N ASP A 156 -24.73 10.21 1.10
CA ASP A 156 -24.98 11.39 0.27
C ASP A 156 -26.48 11.80 0.22
N GLY A 157 -27.18 11.62 1.34
CA GLY A 157 -28.62 11.93 1.49
C GLY A 157 -29.58 10.88 0.93
N ARG A 158 -29.08 9.73 0.46
CA ARG A 158 -29.90 8.57 0.06
C ARG A 158 -29.94 7.54 1.19
N GLU A 159 -31.14 7.17 1.60
CA GLU A 159 -31.37 6.04 2.51
C GLU A 159 -30.84 4.72 1.90
N LEU A 160 -30.08 4.00 2.72
CA LEU A 160 -29.45 2.73 2.38
C LEU A 160 -30.14 1.58 3.12
N ASP A 161 -30.29 1.74 4.43
CA ASP A 161 -30.87 0.74 5.32
C ASP A 161 -31.45 1.41 6.58
N THR A 162 -32.35 0.71 7.27
CA THR A 162 -32.99 1.21 8.50
C THR A 162 -33.25 0.08 9.49
N ASP A 163 -33.11 0.39 10.77
CA ASP A 163 -33.39 -0.48 11.91
C ASP A 163 -34.10 0.32 13.02
N GLY A 164 -34.30 -0.22 14.22
CA GLY A 164 -35.10 0.44 15.27
C GLY A 164 -34.76 0.05 16.71
N ASP A 165 -33.49 -0.11 17.05
CA ASP A 165 -33.06 -0.49 18.40
C ASP A 165 -31.87 0.37 18.90
N HIS A 166 -31.51 0.21 20.17
CA HIS A 166 -30.33 0.83 20.79
C HIS A 166 -29.01 0.35 20.19
N ARG A 167 -29.03 -0.79 19.48
CA ARG A 167 -27.91 -1.40 18.76
C ARG A 167 -28.41 -1.72 17.38
N SER A 168 -27.77 -1.20 16.35
CA SER A 168 -28.19 -1.45 14.98
C SER A 168 -27.01 -1.79 14.09
N THR A 169 -27.23 -2.78 13.23
CA THR A 169 -26.34 -3.17 12.14
C THR A 169 -27.03 -2.80 10.84
N LEU A 170 -26.47 -1.85 10.12
CA LEU A 170 -27.07 -1.25 8.93
C LEU A 170 -26.23 -1.60 7.70
N GLU A 171 -26.81 -2.25 6.71
CA GLU A 171 -26.11 -2.69 5.51
C GLU A 171 -26.02 -1.59 4.43
N TYR A 172 -24.98 -1.64 3.61
CA TYR A 172 -24.88 -0.83 2.41
C TYR A 172 -24.31 -1.66 1.25
N SER A 173 -24.66 -1.25 0.03
CA SER A 173 -24.16 -1.89 -1.18
C SER A 173 -23.98 -0.93 -2.35
N GLY A 174 -23.07 -1.29 -3.25
CA GLY A 174 -22.81 -0.59 -4.49
C GLY A 174 -22.26 0.84 -4.32
N LEU A 175 -21.56 1.12 -3.21
CA LEU A 175 -20.92 2.43 -3.01
C LEU A 175 -19.67 2.59 -3.89
N ALA A 176 -19.39 3.82 -4.30
CA ALA A 176 -18.23 4.14 -5.13
C ALA A 176 -17.69 5.55 -4.83
N GLY A 177 -16.37 5.70 -4.81
CA GLY A 177 -15.73 7.00 -4.60
C GLY A 177 -15.92 7.54 -3.19
N THR A 178 -15.81 8.85 -3.02
CA THR A 178 -15.99 9.51 -1.71
C THR A 178 -17.46 9.48 -1.30
N GLN A 179 -17.72 9.04 -0.09
CA GLN A 179 -19.04 8.88 0.51
C GLN A 179 -19.07 9.57 1.87
N ASN A 180 -20.18 10.24 2.19
CA ASN A 180 -20.47 10.65 3.56
C ASN A 180 -21.54 9.72 4.14
N LEU A 181 -21.12 8.75 4.96
CA LEU A 181 -22.00 7.84 5.66
C LEU A 181 -22.57 8.55 6.89
N THR A 182 -23.88 8.76 6.90
CA THR A 182 -24.60 9.44 7.99
C THR A 182 -25.61 8.48 8.59
N VAL A 183 -25.58 8.34 9.91
CA VAL A 183 -26.59 7.62 10.68
C VAL A 183 -27.50 8.63 11.33
N GLU A 184 -28.80 8.52 11.07
CA GLU A 184 -29.84 9.36 11.65
C GLU A 184 -30.76 8.51 12.54
N THR A 185 -30.86 8.87 13.81
CA THR A 185 -31.69 8.17 14.80
C THR A 185 -32.84 9.08 15.24
N ASN A 186 -34.07 8.57 15.13
CA ASN A 186 -35.28 9.25 15.57
C ASN A 186 -35.80 8.59 16.85
N ILE A 187 -36.00 9.39 17.88
CA ILE A 187 -36.40 8.94 19.21
C ILE A 187 -37.71 9.62 19.57
N SER A 188 -38.69 8.84 20.04
CA SER A 188 -39.95 9.39 20.54
C SER A 188 -40.27 8.93 21.95
N VAL A 189 -40.93 9.82 22.69
CA VAL A 189 -41.50 9.51 23.99
C VAL A 189 -42.95 9.97 24.03
N ARG A 190 -43.78 9.19 24.71
CA ARG A 190 -45.15 9.53 25.09
C ARG A 190 -45.29 9.44 26.59
N LEU A 191 -45.54 10.57 27.23
CA LEU A 191 -45.82 10.66 28.65
C LEU A 191 -47.32 10.57 28.91
N ARG A 192 -47.67 10.00 30.06
CA ARG A 192 -49.02 10.03 30.62
C ARG A 192 -49.00 10.97 31.82
N HIS A 193 -49.74 12.06 31.70
CA HIS A 193 -50.00 13.01 32.78
C HIS A 193 -51.41 12.75 33.31
N LYS A 194 -51.52 12.46 34.60
CA LYS A 194 -52.78 12.21 35.28
C LYS A 194 -52.99 13.28 36.34
N THR A 195 -53.98 14.13 36.14
CA THR A 195 -54.41 15.12 37.12
C THR A 195 -55.57 14.54 37.94
N GLN A 196 -55.43 14.58 39.26
CA GLN A 196 -56.48 14.19 40.20
C GLN A 196 -56.98 15.43 40.92
N THR A 197 -58.28 15.70 40.85
CA THR A 197 -58.90 16.85 41.54
C THR A 197 -59.91 16.38 42.57
N CYS A 198 -59.81 16.87 43.80
CA CYS A 198 -60.76 16.64 44.88
C CYS A 198 -61.50 17.93 45.25
N TRP A 199 -62.81 17.97 45.00
CA TRP A 199 -63.65 19.13 45.33
C TRP A 199 -63.98 19.27 46.82
N LEU A 200 -63.86 18.18 47.60
CA LEU A 200 -64.08 18.14 49.05
C LEU A 200 -62.75 17.90 49.78
N TYR A 201 -61.72 18.67 49.42
CA TYR A 201 -60.39 18.52 49.99
C TYR A 201 -60.31 19.13 51.39
N ASN A 202 -59.80 18.34 52.34
CA ASN A 202 -59.57 18.74 53.72
C ASN A 202 -58.11 19.13 53.90
N SER A 203 -57.84 20.44 53.93
CA SER A 203 -56.47 20.97 54.06
C SER A 203 -55.80 20.67 55.40
N THR A 204 -56.57 20.34 56.44
CA THR A 204 -56.02 20.01 57.76
C THR A 204 -55.56 18.56 57.84
N ALA A 205 -56.24 17.65 57.15
CA ALA A 205 -55.94 16.22 57.14
C ALA A 205 -55.14 15.77 55.89
N ASP A 206 -54.90 16.67 54.93
CA ASP A 206 -54.35 16.37 53.59
C ASP A 206 -55.05 15.15 52.95
N SER A 207 -56.38 15.17 53.03
CA SER A 207 -57.23 14.07 52.61
C SER A 207 -58.40 14.58 51.77
N CYS A 208 -58.87 13.71 50.87
CA CYS A 208 -60.10 13.95 50.13
C CYS A 208 -61.28 13.34 50.90
N ASP A 209 -62.22 14.16 51.36
CA ASP A 209 -63.42 13.69 52.06
C ASP A 209 -64.50 13.19 51.06
N GLY A 210 -64.22 13.24 49.75
CA GLY A 210 -65.04 12.73 48.66
C GLY A 210 -64.27 11.82 47.70
N SER A 211 -64.65 11.80 46.43
CA SER A 211 -63.95 11.05 45.38
C SER A 211 -63.01 11.94 44.58
N TRP A 212 -61.85 11.40 44.20
CA TRP A 212 -60.95 12.01 43.21
C TRP A 212 -61.55 11.92 41.80
N LYS A 213 -61.67 13.06 41.11
CA LYS A 213 -61.89 13.10 39.66
C LYS A 213 -60.53 12.94 38.97
N ASN A 214 -60.41 11.98 38.05
CA ASN A 214 -59.17 11.75 37.31
C ASN A 214 -59.32 12.25 35.87
N GLU A 215 -58.37 13.03 35.41
CA GLU A 215 -58.19 13.41 34.01
C GLU A 215 -56.82 12.91 33.56
N THR A 216 -56.74 12.37 32.34
CA THR A 216 -55.50 11.82 31.79
C THR A 216 -55.23 12.46 30.44
N GLU A 217 -54.05 13.06 30.30
CA GLU A 217 -53.52 13.60 29.06
C GLU A 217 -52.28 12.81 28.61
N TYR A 218 -52.04 12.80 27.30
CA TYR A 218 -50.82 12.24 26.72
C TYR A 218 -50.04 13.32 25.99
N LEU A 219 -48.77 13.46 26.36
CA LEU A 219 -47.84 14.42 25.80
C LEU A 219 -46.74 13.68 25.04
N THR A 220 -46.29 14.24 23.94
CA THR A 220 -45.27 13.63 23.08
C THR A 220 -44.09 14.56 22.88
N ASP A 221 -42.90 13.98 22.80
CA ASP A 221 -41.66 14.67 22.43
C ASP A 221 -40.86 13.78 21.49
N GLN A 222 -40.12 14.39 20.57
CA GLN A 222 -39.33 13.73 19.55
C GLN A 222 -38.01 14.45 19.35
N VAL A 223 -36.94 13.67 19.19
CA VAL A 223 -35.59 14.18 18.95
C VAL A 223 -34.94 13.35 17.83
N THR A 224 -34.29 14.05 16.91
CA THR A 224 -33.45 13.44 15.88
C THR A 224 -31.98 13.75 16.19
N VAL A 225 -31.14 12.72 16.14
CA VAL A 225 -29.69 12.83 16.37
C VAL A 225 -28.94 12.15 15.23
N THR A 226 -27.75 12.66 14.92
CA THR A 226 -26.97 12.19 13.78
C THR A 226 -25.49 12.01 14.12
N ASP A 227 -24.87 11.02 13.51
CA ASP A 227 -23.41 10.85 13.46
C ASP A 227 -22.95 10.59 12.03
N SER A 228 -21.72 10.92 11.67
CA SER A 228 -21.25 10.80 10.28
C SER A 228 -19.76 10.53 10.15
N TYR A 229 -19.41 9.71 9.16
CA TYR A 229 -18.04 9.49 8.72
C TYR A 229 -17.89 9.70 7.22
N GLN A 230 -16.80 10.37 6.84
CA GLN A 230 -16.35 10.38 5.46
C GLN A 230 -15.48 9.14 5.18
N ALA A 231 -15.77 8.46 4.07
CA ALA A 231 -15.01 7.30 3.61
C ALA A 231 -14.86 7.31 2.08
N VAL A 232 -13.92 6.51 1.57
CA VAL A 232 -13.74 6.28 0.14
C VAL A 232 -14.01 4.81 -0.17
N ALA A 233 -15.10 4.53 -0.87
CA ALA A 233 -15.39 3.21 -1.38
C ALA A 233 -14.44 2.86 -2.53
N THR A 234 -13.56 1.88 -2.30
CA THR A 234 -12.59 1.45 -3.31
C THR A 234 -13.27 0.56 -4.35
N GLN A 235 -12.83 0.68 -5.59
CA GLN A 235 -13.12 -0.28 -6.64
C GLN A 235 -11.80 -0.59 -7.35
N ILE A 236 -11.50 -1.88 -7.49
CA ILE A 236 -10.40 -2.30 -8.36
C ILE A 236 -10.91 -2.05 -9.78
N ASN A 237 -10.25 -1.14 -10.50
CA ASN A 237 -10.60 -0.85 -11.88
C ASN A 237 -9.70 -1.71 -12.76
N GLU A 238 -10.29 -2.44 -13.71
CA GLU A 238 -9.56 -3.21 -14.73
C GLU A 238 -8.83 -2.27 -15.70
N ARG A 239 -7.76 -1.63 -15.24
CA ARG A 239 -6.81 -0.95 -16.14
C ARG A 239 -5.91 -1.95 -16.88
N GLY A 240 -6.04 -3.24 -16.54
CA GLY A 240 -5.42 -4.37 -17.21
C GLY A 240 -3.91 -4.42 -17.00
N GLY A 241 -3.25 -5.03 -17.96
CA GLY A 241 -1.81 -5.19 -18.01
C GLY A 241 -1.37 -5.66 -19.38
N LYS A 242 -0.06 -5.67 -19.61
CA LYS A 242 0.53 -6.27 -20.81
C LYS A 242 1.56 -7.32 -20.43
N ARG A 243 1.58 -8.42 -21.17
CA ARG A 243 2.61 -9.45 -21.10
C ARG A 243 3.43 -9.41 -22.38
N VAL A 244 4.72 -9.73 -22.25
CA VAL A 244 5.63 -9.98 -23.37
C VAL A 244 6.39 -11.28 -23.13
N THR A 245 6.75 -11.97 -24.21
CA THR A 245 7.74 -13.07 -24.21
C THR A 245 9.06 -12.57 -24.77
N PHE A 246 10.15 -13.33 -24.64
CA PHE A 246 11.46 -12.96 -25.20
C PHE A 246 11.89 -14.01 -26.24
N GLU A 247 12.20 -13.58 -27.47
CA GLU A 247 12.56 -14.52 -28.56
C GLU A 247 13.78 -15.38 -28.23
N ASN A 248 14.84 -14.75 -27.68
CA ASN A 248 16.07 -15.43 -27.27
C ASN A 248 15.93 -16.28 -26.01
N ALA A 249 14.80 -16.22 -25.31
CA ALA A 249 14.58 -16.92 -24.05
C ALA A 249 13.11 -17.29 -23.87
N GLU A 250 12.72 -18.43 -24.44
CA GLU A 250 11.34 -18.91 -24.47
C GLU A 250 10.68 -19.07 -23.08
N ASN A 251 11.49 -19.24 -22.03
CA ASN A 251 11.01 -19.35 -20.64
C ASN A 251 10.93 -18.01 -19.92
N HIS A 252 11.40 -16.92 -20.53
CA HIS A 252 11.32 -15.60 -19.95
C HIS A 252 10.00 -14.94 -20.30
N THR A 253 9.35 -14.37 -19.29
CA THR A 253 8.10 -13.63 -19.47
C THR A 253 8.20 -12.29 -18.73
N GLY A 254 7.90 -11.19 -19.42
CA GLY A 254 7.73 -9.88 -18.81
C GLY A 254 6.26 -9.57 -18.64
N VAL A 255 5.85 -9.03 -17.50
CA VAL A 255 4.49 -8.54 -17.29
C VAL A 255 4.48 -7.16 -16.66
N VAL A 256 3.58 -6.31 -17.16
CA VAL A 256 3.23 -5.01 -16.60
C VAL A 256 1.80 -5.10 -16.08
N ILE A 257 1.60 -4.72 -14.83
CA ILE A 257 0.31 -4.79 -14.14
C ILE A 257 -0.09 -3.39 -13.70
N HIS A 258 -1.34 -3.01 -13.99
CA HIS A 258 -1.92 -1.73 -13.57
C HIS A 258 -3.11 -1.98 -12.61
N PRO A 259 -2.88 -2.08 -11.29
CA PRO A 259 -3.93 -2.36 -10.30
C PRO A 259 -5.11 -1.38 -10.30
N GLY A 260 -4.90 -0.14 -10.75
CA GLY A 260 -5.97 0.86 -10.89
C GLY A 260 -6.53 1.42 -9.59
N THR A 261 -6.02 0.98 -8.44
CA THR A 261 -6.37 1.41 -7.07
C THR A 261 -5.17 1.22 -6.13
N THR A 262 -5.28 1.67 -4.88
CA THR A 262 -4.33 1.32 -3.83
C THR A 262 -4.48 -0.17 -3.48
N TRP A 263 -3.38 -0.92 -3.57
CA TRP A 263 -3.37 -2.38 -3.49
C TRP A 263 -2.39 -2.88 -2.43
N ALA A 264 -2.74 -3.98 -1.77
CA ALA A 264 -1.96 -4.64 -0.72
C ALA A 264 -1.04 -5.74 -1.28
N GLY A 265 -1.45 -6.41 -2.36
CA GLY A 265 -0.68 -7.46 -3.00
C GLY A 265 -1.19 -7.82 -4.40
N LEU A 266 -0.38 -8.60 -5.11
CA LEU A 266 -0.72 -9.24 -6.39
C LEU A 266 -0.42 -10.72 -6.27
N ASP A 267 -1.41 -11.55 -6.57
CA ASP A 267 -1.24 -13.00 -6.62
C ASP A 267 -1.13 -13.39 -8.09
N ILE A 268 0.07 -13.83 -8.47
CA ILE A 268 0.42 -14.20 -9.85
C ILE A 268 0.17 -15.70 -10.05
N SER A 269 0.52 -16.51 -9.05
CA SER A 269 0.19 -17.93 -8.98
C SER A 269 -0.04 -18.32 -7.52
N SER A 270 -0.32 -19.61 -7.24
CA SER A 270 -0.49 -20.09 -5.87
C SER A 270 0.76 -19.90 -4.99
N ASP A 271 1.93 -19.88 -5.61
CA ASP A 271 3.21 -19.94 -4.90
C ASP A 271 4.00 -18.63 -5.04
N VAL A 272 3.48 -17.68 -5.83
CA VAL A 272 4.18 -16.46 -6.21
C VAL A 272 3.29 -15.25 -6.02
N CYS A 273 3.61 -14.50 -4.97
CA CYS A 273 2.88 -13.32 -4.56
C CYS A 273 3.83 -12.12 -4.50
N LEU A 274 3.36 -11.00 -5.02
CA LEU A 274 4.01 -9.72 -4.87
C LEU A 274 3.28 -8.94 -3.79
N ARG A 275 4.03 -8.44 -2.81
CA ARG A 275 3.47 -7.69 -1.69
C ARG A 275 3.72 -6.21 -1.88
N GLY A 276 2.67 -5.42 -1.68
CA GLY A 276 2.77 -3.96 -1.68
C GLY A 276 3.51 -3.44 -0.44
N ASN A 277 3.62 -2.12 -0.39
CA ASN A 277 4.36 -1.42 0.67
C ASN A 277 3.61 -1.42 2.01
N TRP A 278 2.31 -1.72 1.98
CA TRP A 278 1.43 -1.57 3.11
C TRP A 278 1.57 -2.72 4.10
N ARG A 279 1.54 -2.36 5.38
CA ARG A 279 1.31 -3.27 6.48
C ARG A 279 0.17 -2.78 7.33
N PHE A 280 -0.54 -3.72 7.91
CA PHE A 280 -1.78 -3.45 8.59
C PHE A 280 -1.59 -3.61 10.10
N TYR A 281 -2.29 -2.80 10.87
CA TYR A 281 -2.36 -2.97 12.32
C TYR A 281 -3.73 -2.55 12.79
N SER A 282 -4.13 -2.97 13.98
CA SER A 282 -5.39 -2.54 14.55
C SER A 282 -5.19 -1.78 15.85
N ALA A 283 -6.01 -0.76 16.04
CA ALA A 283 -5.98 0.12 17.20
C ALA A 283 -7.40 0.41 17.67
N GLY A 284 -7.54 0.84 18.92
CA GLY A 284 -8.82 1.27 19.47
C GLY A 284 -9.30 2.59 18.85
N ILE A 285 -10.56 2.94 19.12
CA ILE A 285 -11.08 4.27 18.76
C ILE A 285 -11.02 5.18 19.99
N ASP A 286 -10.48 6.39 19.80
CA ASP A 286 -10.52 7.45 20.81
C ASP A 286 -11.95 7.74 21.29
N GLY A 287 -12.11 8.01 22.59
CA GLY A 287 -13.42 8.25 23.22
C GLY A 287 -14.15 6.99 23.69
N TRP A 288 -13.78 5.80 23.17
CA TRP A 288 -14.43 4.55 23.52
C TRP A 288 -13.81 3.80 24.71
N ARG A 289 -12.80 4.37 25.36
CA ARG A 289 -12.19 3.75 26.56
C ARG A 289 -13.10 3.82 27.79
N THR A 290 -13.98 4.82 27.83
CA THR A 290 -14.84 5.14 28.98
C THR A 290 -16.29 5.27 28.52
N MET A 291 -17.21 4.64 29.27
CA MET A 291 -18.64 4.87 29.14
C MET A 291 -19.14 5.75 30.28
N VAL A 292 -20.01 6.69 29.93
CA VAL A 292 -20.65 7.62 30.85
C VAL A 292 -22.11 7.24 30.98
N SER A 293 -22.55 6.91 32.20
CA SER A 293 -23.96 6.71 32.52
C SER A 293 -24.49 7.94 33.27
N ARG A 294 -25.53 8.57 32.74
CA ARG A 294 -26.13 9.77 33.31
C ARG A 294 -27.63 9.58 33.52
N ASN A 295 -28.07 9.82 34.75
CA ASN A 295 -29.48 10.00 35.08
C ASN A 295 -29.73 11.45 35.53
N GLU A 296 -30.91 11.72 36.09
CA GLU A 296 -31.31 13.07 36.50
C GLU A 296 -30.32 13.76 37.45
N THR A 297 -29.80 13.03 38.45
CA THR A 297 -29.00 13.61 39.54
C THR A 297 -27.54 13.17 39.53
N THR A 298 -27.24 12.09 38.81
CA THR A 298 -25.97 11.37 38.93
C THR A 298 -25.34 11.18 37.56
N THR A 299 -24.04 11.41 37.48
CA THR A 299 -23.20 10.99 36.35
C THR A 299 -22.12 10.07 36.89
N THR A 300 -21.98 8.89 36.30
CA THR A 300 -20.93 7.93 36.63
C THR A 300 -20.13 7.56 35.39
N GLN A 301 -18.83 7.35 35.57
CA GLN A 301 -17.93 6.91 34.50
C GLN A 301 -17.40 5.53 34.83
N ARG A 302 -17.31 4.65 33.84
CA ARG A 302 -16.77 3.30 33.96
C ARG A 302 -15.95 2.95 32.73
N ASN A 303 -15.09 1.94 32.85
CA ASN A 303 -14.47 1.34 31.68
C ASN A 303 -15.55 0.92 30.68
N SER A 304 -15.33 1.23 29.40
CA SER A 304 -16.29 0.89 28.37
C SER A 304 -16.47 -0.62 28.22
N SER A 305 -17.72 -1.05 28.07
CA SER A 305 -18.10 -2.41 27.66
C SER A 305 -18.08 -2.58 26.15
N VAL A 306 -17.94 -1.49 25.38
CA VAL A 306 -17.83 -1.48 23.93
C VAL A 306 -16.52 -0.76 23.57
N ARG A 307 -15.54 -1.49 23.07
CA ARG A 307 -14.23 -1.00 22.66
C ARG A 307 -14.03 -1.35 21.19
N PRO A 308 -14.59 -0.59 20.23
CA PRO A 308 -14.36 -0.86 18.83
C PRO A 308 -12.89 -0.72 18.47
N ALA A 309 -12.46 -1.54 17.51
CA ALA A 309 -11.15 -1.49 16.90
C ALA A 309 -11.26 -1.08 15.42
N GLN A 310 -10.21 -0.43 14.91
CA GLN A 310 -10.07 -0.02 13.53
C GLN A 310 -8.82 -0.64 12.93
N LEU A 311 -8.90 -1.04 11.66
CA LEU A 311 -7.75 -1.47 10.91
C LEU A 311 -7.10 -0.25 10.25
N HIS A 312 -5.79 -0.16 10.36
CA HIS A 312 -4.94 0.88 9.79
C HIS A 312 -3.95 0.28 8.82
N ALA A 313 -3.47 1.06 7.86
CA ALA A 313 -2.42 0.68 6.92
C ALA A 313 -1.32 1.75 6.87
N VAL A 314 -0.07 1.31 6.97
CA VAL A 314 1.13 2.16 6.93
C VAL A 314 2.14 1.64 5.91
N PRO A 315 2.93 2.51 5.27
CA PRO A 315 3.99 2.08 4.37
C PRO A 315 5.18 1.59 5.20
N MET A 316 5.39 0.28 5.28
CA MET A 316 6.51 -0.30 6.02
C MET A 316 7.74 -0.57 5.13
N GLN A 317 7.55 -0.58 3.81
CA GLN A 317 8.62 -0.80 2.82
C GLN A 317 8.71 0.39 1.85
N GLN A 318 9.93 0.68 1.38
CA GLN A 318 10.16 1.75 0.40
C GLN A 318 9.54 1.42 -0.96
N GLU A 319 9.63 0.17 -1.38
CA GLU A 319 9.10 -0.34 -2.65
C GLU A 319 8.39 -1.68 -2.43
N PRO A 320 7.55 -2.11 -3.39
CA PRO A 320 6.95 -3.43 -3.35
C PRO A 320 8.01 -4.52 -3.33
N VAL A 321 7.70 -5.63 -2.66
CA VAL A 321 8.65 -6.74 -2.48
C VAL A 321 8.05 -8.05 -2.96
N LEU A 322 8.90 -8.92 -3.50
CA LEU A 322 8.52 -10.29 -3.82
C LEU A 322 8.57 -11.13 -2.54
N VAL A 323 7.54 -11.95 -2.35
CA VAL A 323 7.46 -12.86 -1.20
C VAL A 323 7.24 -14.28 -1.72
N SER A 324 8.09 -15.20 -1.26
CA SER A 324 7.93 -16.64 -1.51
C SER A 324 7.53 -17.31 -0.21
N GLU A 325 6.49 -18.14 -0.26
CA GLU A 325 6.07 -18.97 0.88
C GLU A 325 6.94 -20.23 1.04
N ALA A 326 7.88 -20.47 0.11
CA ALA A 326 8.75 -21.64 0.16
C ALA A 326 9.77 -21.51 1.30
N THR A 327 9.63 -22.36 2.32
CA THR A 327 10.65 -22.53 3.36
C THR A 327 11.87 -23.26 2.80
N GLY A 328 12.89 -22.51 2.36
CA GLY A 328 14.16 -23.02 1.87
C GLY A 328 14.89 -22.00 0.96
N ASP A 329 16.09 -22.34 0.49
CA ASP A 329 16.82 -21.56 -0.53
C ASP A 329 16.17 -21.72 -1.93
N VAL A 330 14.86 -21.48 -2.03
CA VAL A 330 14.15 -21.53 -3.32
C VAL A 330 14.28 -20.17 -3.97
N GLU A 331 14.92 -20.14 -5.13
CA GLU A 331 15.07 -18.93 -5.95
C GLU A 331 13.69 -18.41 -6.35
N ILE A 332 13.41 -17.15 -6.00
CA ILE A 332 12.16 -16.49 -6.35
C ILE A 332 12.14 -16.34 -7.87
N PRO A 333 11.14 -16.89 -8.58
CA PRO A 333 11.16 -16.95 -10.04
C PRO A 333 10.84 -15.60 -10.71
N LEU A 334 10.90 -14.50 -9.95
CA LEU A 334 10.51 -13.16 -10.37
C LEU A 334 11.57 -12.14 -9.99
N VAL A 335 11.67 -11.11 -10.81
CA VAL A 335 12.45 -9.89 -10.57
C VAL A 335 11.52 -8.71 -10.80
N ILE A 336 11.53 -7.74 -9.88
CA ILE A 336 10.86 -6.45 -10.11
C ILE A 336 11.77 -5.61 -10.99
N GLU A 337 11.29 -5.28 -12.18
CA GLU A 337 12.01 -4.42 -13.13
C GLU A 337 11.80 -2.94 -12.80
N GLU A 338 10.54 -2.57 -12.49
CA GLU A 338 10.22 -1.20 -12.09
C GLU A 338 8.87 -1.13 -11.36
N ALA A 339 8.78 -0.29 -10.32
CA ALA A 339 7.52 0.11 -9.71
C ALA A 339 7.23 1.58 -10.05
N TRP A 340 6.12 1.88 -10.73
CA TRP A 340 5.77 3.26 -11.07
C TRP A 340 4.81 3.86 -10.06
N GLY A 341 5.18 5.01 -9.56
CA GLY A 341 4.37 5.74 -8.61
C GLY A 341 4.95 7.10 -8.31
N ARG A 342 4.28 7.81 -7.42
CA ARG A 342 4.84 9.01 -6.82
C ARG A 342 5.61 8.60 -5.59
N GLU A 343 6.85 9.07 -5.49
CA GLU A 343 7.60 8.98 -4.24
C GLU A 343 6.99 9.93 -3.20
N GLN A 344 6.77 9.43 -2.00
CA GLN A 344 6.16 10.14 -0.89
C GLN A 344 6.99 9.94 0.38
N ASN A 345 6.91 10.89 1.31
CA ASN A 345 7.45 10.67 2.64
C ASN A 345 6.51 9.77 3.45
N GLY A 346 7.09 9.03 4.39
CA GLY A 346 6.38 8.22 5.37
C GLY A 346 5.49 9.06 6.28
N THR A 347 4.60 8.38 6.99
CA THR A 347 3.82 8.97 8.09
C THR A 347 4.58 8.83 9.40
N SER A 348 4.34 9.73 10.35
CA SER A 348 4.68 9.49 11.76
C SER A 348 3.50 8.79 12.44
N LEU A 349 3.79 7.85 13.33
CA LEU A 349 2.80 7.27 14.24
C LEU A 349 2.96 7.87 15.65
N PRO A 350 1.90 7.87 16.47
CA PRO A 350 2.02 8.20 17.89
C PRO A 350 3.04 7.28 18.59
N ASP A 351 3.70 7.80 19.64
CA ASP A 351 4.70 7.05 20.42
C ASP A 351 4.13 5.78 21.09
N THR A 352 2.80 5.65 21.16
CA THR A 352 2.11 4.47 21.68
C THR A 352 2.00 3.33 20.67
N ILE A 353 2.41 3.54 19.40
CA ILE A 353 2.35 2.53 18.34
C ILE A 353 3.79 2.21 17.91
N SER A 354 4.24 1.00 18.25
CA SER A 354 5.58 0.47 18.02
C SER A 354 5.71 -0.24 16.67
N ILE A 355 5.23 0.38 15.58
CA ILE A 355 5.30 -0.17 14.22
C ILE A 355 6.28 0.63 13.37
N PRO A 356 7.27 -0.02 12.73
CA PRO A 356 8.19 0.66 11.84
C PRO A 356 7.47 1.17 10.59
N VAL A 357 7.75 2.41 10.22
CA VAL A 357 7.25 3.05 8.99
C VAL A 357 8.44 3.46 8.14
N ALA A 358 8.34 3.29 6.82
CA ALA A 358 9.38 3.72 5.89
C ALA A 358 9.42 5.25 5.80
N ASP A 359 10.61 5.85 5.97
CA ASP A 359 10.80 7.30 5.88
C ASP A 359 10.36 7.88 4.53
N ARG A 360 10.54 7.12 3.45
CA ARG A 360 10.12 7.41 2.08
C ARG A 360 9.67 6.13 1.40
N TYR A 361 8.68 6.23 0.52
CA TYR A 361 8.19 5.08 -0.24
C TYR A 361 7.61 5.49 -1.60
N VAL A 362 7.63 4.55 -2.54
CA VAL A 362 6.98 4.67 -3.85
C VAL A 362 5.53 4.20 -3.71
N ASN A 363 4.57 5.13 -3.80
CA ASN A 363 3.15 4.75 -3.88
C ASN A 363 2.86 4.19 -5.29
N ALA A 364 3.17 2.90 -5.45
CA ALA A 364 3.17 2.20 -6.72
C ALA A 364 1.75 2.07 -7.28
N THR A 365 1.49 2.77 -8.37
CA THR A 365 0.23 2.67 -9.14
C THR A 365 0.26 1.55 -10.17
N SER A 366 1.44 1.02 -10.48
CA SER A 366 1.68 0.00 -11.49
C SER A 366 3.04 -0.66 -11.25
N ILE A 367 3.28 -1.86 -11.78
CA ILE A 367 4.55 -2.57 -11.62
C ILE A 367 4.92 -3.39 -12.86
N ALA A 368 6.21 -3.44 -13.19
CA ALA A 368 6.81 -4.36 -14.16
C ALA A 368 7.56 -5.46 -13.40
N VAL A 369 7.27 -6.71 -13.73
CA VAL A 369 8.04 -7.85 -13.25
C VAL A 369 8.45 -8.74 -14.42
N ARG A 370 9.61 -9.38 -14.29
CA ARG A 370 10.11 -10.38 -15.23
C ARG A 370 10.26 -11.70 -14.51
N SER A 371 9.86 -12.78 -15.16
CA SER A 371 10.17 -14.14 -14.76
C SER A 371 11.17 -14.76 -15.70
N GLU A 372 12.05 -15.60 -15.15
CA GLU A 372 12.99 -16.40 -15.94
C GLU A 372 12.58 -17.87 -16.07
N THR A 373 11.59 -18.30 -15.28
CA THR A 373 11.23 -19.72 -15.15
C THR A 373 9.73 -19.99 -15.27
N LEU A 374 8.87 -18.99 -15.06
CA LEU A 374 7.42 -19.16 -15.16
C LEU A 374 6.96 -19.03 -16.62
N PRO A 375 6.10 -19.95 -17.10
CA PRO A 375 5.57 -19.88 -18.44
C PRO A 375 4.64 -18.68 -18.60
N ALA A 376 4.56 -18.15 -19.82
CA ALA A 376 3.75 -16.98 -20.14
C ALA A 376 2.28 -17.09 -19.66
N ALA A 377 1.69 -18.28 -19.79
CA ALA A 377 0.31 -18.57 -19.38
C ALA A 377 0.04 -18.35 -17.88
N THR A 378 1.07 -18.42 -17.02
CA THR A 378 0.94 -18.09 -15.58
C THR A 378 0.52 -16.64 -15.36
N PHE A 379 0.77 -15.75 -16.33
CA PHE A 379 0.44 -14.34 -16.26
C PHE A 379 -0.79 -13.97 -17.08
N ASP A 380 -1.56 -14.92 -17.62
CA ASP A 380 -2.82 -14.61 -18.34
C ASP A 380 -3.80 -13.85 -17.44
N GLU A 381 -3.82 -14.20 -16.16
CA GLU A 381 -4.67 -13.62 -15.14
C GLU A 381 -3.83 -13.32 -13.89
N VAL A 382 -4.07 -12.17 -13.27
CA VAL A 382 -3.43 -11.77 -12.01
C VAL A 382 -4.51 -11.31 -11.04
N THR A 383 -4.46 -11.78 -9.80
CA THR A 383 -5.40 -11.31 -8.77
C THR A 383 -4.81 -10.13 -8.03
N VAL A 384 -5.47 -8.98 -8.13
CA VAL A 384 -5.14 -7.77 -7.36
C VAL A 384 -5.85 -7.84 -6.01
N ARG A 385 -5.10 -7.74 -4.92
CA ARG A 385 -5.62 -7.60 -3.56
C ARG A 385 -5.61 -6.13 -3.15
N GLY A 386 -6.76 -5.60 -2.78
CA GLY A 386 -6.93 -4.24 -2.26
C GLY A 386 -6.49 -4.10 -0.80
N ILE A 387 -6.47 -2.87 -0.31
CA ILE A 387 -6.14 -2.56 1.09
C ILE A 387 -7.32 -2.73 2.06
N VAL A 388 -8.53 -2.99 1.56
CA VAL A 388 -9.72 -3.30 2.36
C VAL A 388 -10.06 -4.77 2.18
N ARG A 389 -10.41 -5.46 3.27
CA ARG A 389 -10.76 -6.89 3.20
C ARG A 389 -11.92 -7.11 2.23
N GLY A 390 -11.85 -8.20 1.46
CA GLY A 390 -12.87 -8.57 0.47
C GLY A 390 -12.77 -7.80 -0.85
N GLN A 391 -11.83 -6.85 -0.98
CA GLN A 391 -11.49 -6.22 -2.24
C GLN A 391 -10.42 -7.03 -2.96
N SER A 392 -10.82 -8.05 -3.70
CA SER A 392 -9.91 -8.76 -4.60
C SER A 392 -10.55 -8.93 -5.97
N GLN A 393 -9.78 -8.71 -7.03
CA GLN A 393 -10.27 -8.89 -8.39
C GLN A 393 -9.17 -9.48 -9.27
N THR A 394 -9.54 -10.52 -10.01
CA THR A 394 -8.70 -11.10 -11.06
C THR A 394 -8.83 -10.25 -12.32
N ILE A 395 -7.70 -9.77 -12.82
CA ILE A 395 -7.61 -8.98 -14.05
C ILE A 395 -6.91 -9.81 -15.13
N SER A 396 -7.43 -9.74 -16.36
CA SER A 396 -6.77 -10.34 -17.51
C SER A 396 -5.63 -9.46 -18.01
N VAL A 397 -4.52 -10.08 -18.36
CA VAL A 397 -3.35 -9.42 -18.93
C VAL A 397 -3.31 -9.68 -20.42
N THR A 398 -3.16 -8.61 -21.21
CA THR A 398 -3.15 -8.73 -22.67
C THR A 398 -1.78 -9.16 -23.17
N ASP A 399 -1.74 -10.12 -24.10
CA ASP A 399 -0.52 -10.47 -24.82
C ASP A 399 -0.13 -9.34 -25.77
N ASN A 400 1.07 -8.79 -25.59
CA ASN A 400 1.62 -7.70 -26.39
C ASN A 400 2.78 -8.16 -27.30
N GLY A 401 2.89 -9.48 -27.53
CA GLY A 401 3.85 -10.07 -28.44
C GLY A 401 5.20 -10.39 -27.80
N ALA A 402 6.20 -10.61 -28.66
CA ALA A 402 7.55 -10.95 -28.24
C ALA A 402 8.48 -9.74 -28.30
N VAL A 403 9.42 -9.68 -27.36
CA VAL A 403 10.60 -8.82 -27.44
C VAL A 403 11.52 -9.41 -28.49
N SER A 404 11.60 -8.72 -29.63
CA SER A 404 12.35 -9.17 -30.80
C SER A 404 13.84 -9.06 -30.58
N ASP A 405 14.57 -10.04 -31.07
CA ASP A 405 16.01 -10.02 -30.93
C ASP A 405 16.69 -9.07 -31.88
N THR A 406 17.79 -8.47 -31.41
CA THR A 406 18.59 -7.56 -32.21
C THR A 406 20.00 -8.08 -32.38
N ASN A 407 20.64 -7.61 -33.44
CA ASN A 407 22.04 -7.83 -33.73
C ASN A 407 22.73 -6.47 -33.87
N LEU A 408 23.90 -6.33 -33.26
CA LEU A 408 24.76 -5.17 -33.36
C LEU A 408 25.96 -5.55 -34.22
N ASN A 409 26.30 -4.73 -35.20
CA ASN A 409 27.54 -4.86 -35.97
C ASN A 409 28.33 -3.56 -35.88
N LEU A 410 29.52 -3.65 -35.30
CA LEU A 410 30.45 -2.54 -35.13
C LEU A 410 31.52 -2.57 -36.23
N THR A 411 31.74 -1.42 -36.85
CA THR A 411 32.80 -1.21 -37.83
C THR A 411 33.58 0.03 -37.46
N VAL A 412 34.89 -0.12 -37.24
CA VAL A 412 35.79 1.03 -37.07
C VAL A 412 36.08 1.62 -38.45
N LEU A 413 35.54 2.79 -38.72
CA LEU A 413 35.71 3.48 -40.01
C LEU A 413 37.10 4.13 -40.10
N GLU A 414 37.49 4.84 -39.04
CA GLU A 414 38.77 5.55 -38.95
C GLU A 414 39.35 5.41 -37.55
N ALA A 415 40.67 5.33 -37.44
CA ALA A 415 41.37 5.29 -36.15
C ALA A 415 42.77 5.89 -36.25
N ASP A 416 42.98 7.03 -35.59
CA ASP A 416 44.24 7.77 -35.59
C ASP A 416 44.82 7.87 -34.17
N SER A 417 45.74 8.81 -33.93
CA SER A 417 46.34 9.01 -32.60
C SER A 417 45.44 9.79 -31.63
N SER A 418 44.45 10.51 -32.15
CA SER A 418 43.49 11.34 -31.41
C SER A 418 42.19 10.61 -31.07
N GLY A 419 41.83 9.55 -31.79
CA GLY A 419 40.57 8.88 -31.55
C GLY A 419 40.24 7.79 -32.56
N ALA A 420 38.98 7.36 -32.54
CA ALA A 420 38.42 6.44 -33.53
C ALA A 420 36.96 6.78 -33.85
N LEU A 421 36.59 6.67 -35.12
CA LEU A 421 35.22 6.80 -35.60
C LEU A 421 34.63 5.40 -35.79
N VAL A 422 33.58 5.09 -35.04
CA VAL A 422 32.93 3.79 -35.03
C VAL A 422 31.52 3.92 -35.58
N GLN A 423 31.20 3.11 -36.58
CA GLN A 423 29.85 2.93 -37.07
C GLN A 423 29.25 1.69 -36.42
N ALA A 424 28.06 1.85 -35.86
CA ALA A 424 27.24 0.78 -35.35
C ALA A 424 26.00 0.63 -36.23
N ILE A 425 25.69 -0.59 -36.63
CA ILE A 425 24.47 -0.94 -37.35
C ILE A 425 23.69 -1.93 -36.48
N VAL A 426 22.44 -1.60 -36.17
CA VAL A 426 21.53 -2.40 -35.37
C VAL A 426 20.38 -2.88 -36.24
N THR A 427 20.20 -4.20 -36.30
CA THR A 427 19.13 -4.85 -37.08
C THR A 427 18.37 -5.83 -36.21
N GLU A 428 17.07 -5.99 -36.47
CA GLU A 428 16.28 -7.07 -35.91
C GLU A 428 16.76 -8.41 -36.51
N ASN A 429 16.91 -9.43 -35.68
CA ASN A 429 17.58 -10.68 -36.05
C ASN A 429 16.73 -11.54 -37.02
N THR A 430 15.41 -11.55 -36.83
CA THR A 430 14.48 -12.39 -37.61
C THR A 430 14.18 -11.79 -38.99
N THR A 431 13.93 -10.48 -39.05
CA THR A 431 13.52 -9.78 -40.28
C THR A 431 14.71 -9.18 -41.05
N GLY A 432 15.79 -8.85 -40.35
CA GLY A 432 16.89 -8.03 -40.87
C GLY A 432 16.56 -6.54 -40.97
N ASP A 433 15.39 -6.12 -40.48
CA ASP A 433 14.96 -4.72 -40.57
C ASP A 433 15.78 -3.82 -39.64
N PRO A 434 16.00 -2.55 -40.01
CA PRO A 434 16.75 -1.61 -39.18
C PRO A 434 16.00 -1.28 -37.90
N VAL A 435 16.70 -1.32 -36.76
CA VAL A 435 16.14 -0.93 -35.45
C VAL A 435 16.16 0.58 -35.30
N THR A 436 14.99 1.19 -35.16
CA THR A 436 14.85 2.67 -35.23
C THR A 436 14.79 3.38 -33.88
N THR A 437 14.88 2.65 -32.78
CA THR A 437 14.79 3.18 -31.41
C THR A 437 15.91 2.64 -30.53
N GLY A 438 16.20 3.31 -29.40
CA GLY A 438 17.31 2.94 -28.51
C GLY A 438 18.61 3.70 -28.80
N ARG A 439 19.71 3.22 -28.23
CA ARG A 439 21.05 3.82 -28.38
C ARG A 439 22.14 2.76 -28.40
N VAL A 440 23.28 3.10 -28.97
CA VAL A 440 24.49 2.29 -28.91
C VAL A 440 25.48 2.99 -27.99
N GLU A 441 26.11 2.22 -27.12
CA GLU A 441 27.14 2.65 -26.18
C GLU A 441 28.46 1.97 -26.56
N VAL A 442 29.53 2.76 -26.71
CA VAL A 442 30.88 2.30 -27.04
C VAL A 442 31.87 3.06 -26.15
N GLY A 443 32.51 2.36 -25.22
CA GLY A 443 33.32 3.01 -24.18
C GLY A 443 32.49 4.00 -23.37
N ASN A 444 32.92 5.26 -23.31
CA ASN A 444 32.21 6.34 -22.60
C ASN A 444 31.28 7.16 -23.51
N GLN A 445 31.13 6.75 -24.77
CA GLN A 445 30.34 7.48 -25.76
C GLN A 445 29.01 6.74 -26.00
N SER A 446 27.96 7.52 -26.28
CA SER A 446 26.64 7.00 -26.56
C SER A 446 25.97 7.79 -27.68
N ALA A 447 25.32 7.10 -28.61
CA ALA A 447 24.60 7.72 -29.71
C ALA A 447 23.27 6.99 -29.97
N ALA A 448 22.20 7.75 -30.21
CA ALA A 448 20.92 7.20 -30.62
C ALA A 448 21.01 6.60 -32.03
N VAL A 449 20.30 5.48 -32.26
CA VAL A 449 20.16 4.92 -33.62
C VAL A 449 19.21 5.78 -34.45
N ASN A 450 19.52 5.96 -35.72
CA ASN A 450 18.67 6.70 -36.66
C ASN A 450 17.62 5.79 -37.33
N ALA A 451 16.83 6.35 -38.25
CA ALA A 451 15.79 5.61 -38.98
C ALA A 451 16.31 4.46 -39.86
N SER A 452 17.62 4.35 -40.07
CA SER A 452 18.28 3.26 -40.80
C SER A 452 19.00 2.29 -39.87
N GLY A 453 18.80 2.38 -38.55
CA GLY A 453 19.47 1.54 -37.56
C GLY A 453 20.95 1.85 -37.38
N ILE A 454 21.40 3.04 -37.81
CA ILE A 454 22.81 3.41 -37.75
C ILE A 454 23.04 4.40 -36.61
N ALA A 455 24.09 4.16 -35.82
CA ALA A 455 24.67 5.12 -34.90
C ALA A 455 26.16 5.32 -35.24
N VAL A 456 26.65 6.55 -35.14
CA VAL A 456 28.07 6.88 -35.37
C VAL A 456 28.61 7.50 -34.10
N LEU A 457 29.70 6.94 -33.60
CA LEU A 457 30.33 7.32 -32.34
C LEU A 457 31.78 7.76 -32.60
N GLU A 458 32.15 8.91 -32.04
CA GLU A 458 33.49 9.45 -32.08
C GLU A 458 34.16 9.25 -30.72
N LEU A 459 35.15 8.35 -30.66
CA LEU A 459 35.89 8.03 -29.45
C LEU A 459 37.04 9.03 -29.28
N GLU A 460 37.08 9.71 -28.14
CA GLU A 460 38.08 10.74 -27.80
C GLU A 460 39.48 10.18 -27.50
N GLU A 461 39.60 8.86 -27.36
CA GLU A 461 40.88 8.15 -27.18
C GLU A 461 40.93 6.95 -28.11
N ARG A 462 42.10 6.72 -28.73
CA ARG A 462 42.32 5.55 -29.60
C ARG A 462 42.34 4.27 -28.76
N PRO A 463 41.42 3.32 -28.97
CA PRO A 463 41.49 2.02 -28.29
C PRO A 463 42.69 1.21 -28.81
N SER A 464 43.23 0.34 -27.96
CA SER A 464 44.52 -0.31 -28.22
C SER A 464 44.46 -1.43 -29.27
N LEU A 465 43.34 -2.14 -29.39
CA LEU A 465 43.23 -3.29 -30.30
C LEU A 465 41.79 -3.59 -30.75
N VAL A 466 40.82 -3.42 -29.85
CA VAL A 466 39.42 -3.76 -30.05
C VAL A 466 38.51 -2.67 -29.51
N VAL A 467 37.29 -2.63 -30.05
CA VAL A 467 36.19 -1.78 -29.63
C VAL A 467 35.04 -2.69 -29.24
N ASP A 468 34.60 -2.60 -27.99
CA ASP A 468 33.39 -3.24 -27.49
C ASP A 468 32.24 -2.24 -27.51
N GLY A 469 31.08 -2.68 -27.97
CA GLY A 469 29.88 -1.87 -27.95
C GLY A 469 28.64 -2.67 -27.61
N GLN A 470 27.64 -1.96 -27.11
CA GLN A 470 26.37 -2.52 -26.70
C GLN A 470 25.23 -1.67 -27.24
N TYR A 471 24.24 -2.30 -27.85
CA TYR A 471 22.95 -1.71 -28.13
C TYR A 471 22.08 -1.82 -26.88
N VAL A 472 21.60 -0.66 -26.42
CA VAL A 472 20.73 -0.49 -25.28
C VAL A 472 19.34 -0.09 -25.79
N PRO A 473 18.37 -1.03 -25.82
CA PRO A 473 17.01 -0.75 -26.22
C PRO A 473 16.32 0.15 -25.18
N ARG A 474 15.13 0.67 -25.54
CA ARG A 474 14.23 1.19 -24.51
C ARG A 474 13.69 0.04 -23.67
N ASP A 475 13.46 0.27 -22.40
CA ASP A 475 12.88 -0.74 -21.51
C ASP A 475 11.55 -1.27 -22.06
N TRP A 476 11.41 -2.60 -22.16
CA TRP A 476 10.26 -3.25 -22.81
C TRP A 476 8.91 -2.87 -22.17
N TRP A 477 8.93 -2.53 -20.88
CA TRP A 477 7.75 -2.07 -20.15
C TRP A 477 7.30 -0.65 -20.55
N ARG A 478 8.20 0.19 -21.10
CA ARG A 478 7.89 1.56 -21.59
C ARG A 478 7.88 1.69 -23.11
N ALA A 479 8.42 0.71 -23.82
CA ALA A 479 8.60 0.79 -25.26
C ALA A 479 7.32 0.42 -26.03
N GLU A 480 7.13 1.08 -27.18
CA GLU A 480 6.14 0.69 -28.19
C GLU A 480 6.68 -0.43 -29.10
N GLN A 481 7.98 -0.36 -29.43
CA GLN A 481 8.71 -1.41 -30.14
C GLN A 481 9.56 -2.19 -29.15
N LEU A 482 9.44 -3.51 -29.18
CA LEU A 482 10.03 -4.39 -28.19
C LEU A 482 11.31 -5.01 -28.75
N TYR A 483 12.47 -4.57 -28.26
CA TYR A 483 13.78 -5.05 -28.71
C TYR A 483 14.63 -5.51 -27.54
N SER A 484 15.39 -6.59 -27.72
CA SER A 484 16.41 -7.03 -26.75
C SER A 484 17.75 -6.31 -26.99
N SER A 485 18.63 -6.33 -25.99
CA SER A 485 19.97 -5.77 -26.11
C SER A 485 20.88 -6.67 -26.94
N ALA A 486 21.88 -6.09 -27.57
CA ALA A 486 22.89 -6.81 -28.36
C ALA A 486 24.28 -6.24 -28.10
N SER A 487 25.31 -7.05 -28.24
CA SER A 487 26.70 -6.62 -28.10
C SER A 487 27.55 -7.13 -29.25
N ASP A 488 28.60 -6.39 -29.58
CA ASP A 488 29.57 -6.77 -30.60
C ASP A 488 30.96 -6.22 -30.29
N ARG A 489 31.96 -6.81 -30.95
CA ARG A 489 33.37 -6.44 -30.81
C ARG A 489 34.01 -6.27 -32.18
N ALA A 490 34.45 -5.05 -32.47
CA ALA A 490 35.22 -4.73 -33.67
C ALA A 490 36.72 -4.71 -33.39
N LYS A 491 37.54 -5.14 -34.37
CA LYS A 491 39.00 -4.94 -34.35
C LYS A 491 39.35 -3.62 -35.01
N ILE A 492 40.30 -2.90 -34.43
CA ILE A 492 40.85 -1.70 -35.05
C ILE A 492 41.78 -2.14 -36.20
N PRO A 493 41.63 -1.58 -37.42
CA PRO A 493 42.55 -1.84 -38.51
C PRO A 493 43.99 -1.55 -38.06
N ALA A 494 44.89 -2.52 -38.28
CA ALA A 494 46.29 -2.33 -37.95
C ALA A 494 46.87 -1.21 -38.84
N ASN A 495 47.35 -0.13 -38.20
CA ASN A 495 48.04 0.94 -38.90
C ASN A 495 49.49 0.52 -39.14
N TYR A 496 49.71 -0.38 -40.11
CA TYR A 496 51.06 -0.70 -40.57
C TYR A 496 51.58 0.49 -41.39
N PRO A 497 52.83 0.93 -41.19
CA PRO A 497 53.43 1.89 -42.09
C PRO A 497 53.39 1.33 -43.51
N GLU A 498 53.04 2.18 -44.49
CA GLU A 498 53.10 1.79 -45.90
C GLU A 498 54.46 1.16 -46.20
N PHE A 499 54.45 0.06 -46.98
CA PHE A 499 55.68 -0.68 -47.31
C PHE A 499 56.79 0.23 -47.84
N GLN A 500 56.44 1.31 -48.56
CA GLN A 500 57.37 2.33 -49.02
C GLN A 500 58.11 3.05 -47.89
N LYS A 501 57.42 3.45 -46.80
CA LYS A 501 58.06 4.08 -45.64
C LYS A 501 58.95 3.11 -44.87
N LEU A 502 58.57 1.83 -44.84
CA LEU A 502 59.37 0.78 -44.22
C LEU A 502 60.66 0.52 -45.01
N VAL A 503 60.56 0.48 -46.35
CA VAL A 503 61.72 0.41 -47.25
C VAL A 503 62.59 1.66 -47.13
N GLU A 504 62.00 2.86 -47.13
CA GLU A 504 62.73 4.12 -46.99
C GLU A 504 63.45 4.20 -45.65
N PHE A 505 62.82 3.80 -44.54
CA PHE A 505 63.47 3.71 -43.24
C PHE A 505 64.67 2.75 -43.24
N VAL A 506 64.51 1.54 -43.80
CA VAL A 506 65.62 0.57 -43.92
C VAL A 506 66.75 1.13 -44.77
N LEU A 507 66.42 1.80 -45.88
CA LEU A 507 67.38 2.32 -46.85
C LEU A 507 68.13 3.55 -46.29
N VAL A 508 67.43 4.46 -45.61
CA VAL A 508 68.02 5.58 -44.87
C VAL A 508 68.90 5.07 -43.73
N THR A 509 68.44 4.06 -42.98
CA THR A 509 69.23 3.46 -41.90
C THR A 509 70.51 2.83 -42.46
N LEU A 510 70.41 2.02 -43.52
CA LEU A 510 71.56 1.45 -44.21
C LEU A 510 72.52 2.55 -44.69
N LEU A 511 72.02 3.60 -45.34
CA LEU A 511 72.83 4.72 -45.83
C LEU A 511 73.50 5.52 -44.69
N TRP A 512 72.87 5.63 -43.53
CA TRP A 512 73.44 6.29 -42.36
C TRP A 512 74.58 5.48 -41.71
N PHE A 513 74.45 4.15 -41.68
CA PHE A 513 75.48 3.27 -41.12
C PHE A 513 76.57 2.89 -42.14
N LEU A 514 76.32 3.08 -43.44
CA LEU A 514 77.28 2.76 -44.50
C LEU A 514 78.64 3.47 -44.35
N PRO A 515 78.72 4.78 -44.02
CA PRO A 515 79.99 5.47 -43.77
C PRO A 515 80.75 4.91 -42.57
N ALA A 516 80.05 4.54 -41.49
CA ALA A 516 80.66 3.94 -40.30
C ALA A 516 81.16 2.52 -40.59
N ALA A 517 80.37 1.72 -41.30
CA ALA A 517 80.77 0.38 -41.73
C ALA A 517 81.98 0.43 -42.68
N LEU A 518 82.00 1.38 -43.63
CA LEU A 518 83.14 1.61 -44.52
C LEU A 518 84.36 2.17 -43.78
N ALA A 519 84.18 3.02 -42.78
CA ALA A 519 85.27 3.52 -41.95
C ALA A 519 85.88 2.40 -41.09
N VAL A 520 85.05 1.53 -40.50
CA VAL A 520 85.48 0.35 -39.76
C VAL A 520 86.19 -0.64 -40.68
N TYR A 521 85.64 -0.92 -41.85
CA TYR A 521 86.27 -1.77 -42.86
C TYR A 521 87.58 -1.20 -43.39
N GLY A 522 87.62 0.10 -43.69
CA GLY A 522 88.84 0.80 -44.12
C GLY A 522 89.91 0.84 -43.04
N PHE A 523 89.51 1.03 -41.78
CA PHE A 523 90.40 0.96 -40.62
C PHE A 523 90.96 -0.45 -40.42
N ASP A 524 90.14 -1.48 -40.56
CA ASP A 524 90.57 -2.88 -40.47
C ASP A 524 91.51 -3.27 -41.63
N TYR A 525 91.22 -2.83 -42.85
CA TYR A 525 92.07 -3.03 -44.03
C TYR A 525 93.45 -2.37 -43.88
N VAL A 526 93.50 -1.12 -43.40
CA VAL A 526 94.77 -0.39 -43.20
C VAL A 526 95.57 -0.94 -42.02
N THR A 527 94.92 -1.51 -41.01
CA THR A 527 95.58 -2.14 -39.85
C THR A 527 95.90 -3.63 -40.05
N GLY A 528 95.58 -4.20 -41.22
CA GLY A 528 95.83 -5.59 -41.55
C GLY A 528 95.06 -6.58 -40.66
N GLY A 529 93.81 -6.27 -40.32
CA GLY A 529 92.93 -7.12 -39.51
C GLY A 529 93.18 -7.05 -38.00
N ALA A 530 94.09 -6.18 -37.53
CA ALA A 530 94.50 -6.14 -36.12
C ALA A 530 93.45 -5.49 -35.20
N ALA A 531 92.53 -4.67 -35.74
CA ALA A 531 91.56 -3.92 -34.96
C ALA A 531 90.24 -4.69 -34.70
N LEU A 532 89.77 -5.49 -35.66
CA LEU A 532 88.55 -6.30 -35.52
C LEU A 532 88.83 -7.77 -35.15
N GLY A 533 90.09 -8.16 -34.98
CA GLY A 533 90.48 -9.50 -34.56
C GLY A 533 90.39 -10.57 -35.65
N LEU A 534 90.24 -10.17 -36.91
CA LEU A 534 90.17 -11.05 -38.08
C LEU A 534 91.58 -11.31 -38.61
N ARG A 535 92.42 -12.03 -37.84
CA ARG A 535 93.66 -12.60 -38.36
C ARG A 535 93.40 -14.05 -38.78
N ASP A 536 93.58 -14.33 -40.06
CA ASP A 536 93.83 -15.69 -40.53
C ASP A 536 95.13 -16.19 -39.87
N GLN A 537 94.99 -17.16 -38.96
CA GLN A 537 96.12 -17.97 -38.53
C GLN A 537 96.41 -18.98 -39.65
N GLN A 538 97.47 -18.74 -40.42
CA GLN A 538 98.25 -19.82 -41.03
C GLN A 538 99.37 -20.25 -40.09
#